data_AF-A0A852CLI7-F1
#
_entry.id   AF-A0A852CLI7-F1
#
_cell.length_a   1.000
_cell.length_b   1.000
_cell.length_c   1.000
_cell.angle_alpha   90.00
_cell.angle_beta   90.00
_cell.angle_gamma   90.00
#
_symmetry.space_group_name_H-M   'P 1'
#
loop_
_entity.id
_entity.type
_entity.pdbx_description
1 polymer ?
#
loop_
_entity_poly.entity_id
_entity_poly.type
_entity_poly.pdbx_seq_one_letter_code
_entity_poly.pdbx_strand_id
1 'polypeptide(L)' 'PGPKLRFVCGECGKSFASSSGLSRHHRLHSGEKPYVCGACGKSFASNCILSRHRQTHAEKKQFPCNDCGKSFTNS' A
#
# COMPACT_ATOMS: atom_id res chain seq x y z
N PRO A 1 30.58 4.91 27.86
CA PRO A 1 29.10 5.04 27.76
C PRO A 1 28.66 5.08 26.28
N GLY A 2 28.13 3.97 25.76
CA GLY A 2 27.60 3.92 24.40
C GLY A 2 26.33 4.77 24.24
N PRO A 3 25.93 5.10 22.99
CA PRO A 3 24.72 5.88 22.74
C PRO A 3 23.50 5.13 23.30
N LYS A 4 22.80 5.74 24.26
CA LYS A 4 21.52 5.22 24.78
C LYS A 4 20.44 5.43 23.72
N LEU A 5 20.25 4.42 22.87
CA LEU A 5 19.15 4.38 21.90
C LEU A 5 17.85 4.12 22.68
N ARG A 6 17.03 5.15 22.88
CA ARG A 6 15.81 5.09 23.70
C ARG A 6 14.53 4.90 22.88
N PHE A 7 14.58 5.18 21.58
CA PHE A 7 13.42 5.19 20.71
C PHE A 7 13.37 3.91 19.89
N VAL A 8 12.45 3.01 20.20
CA VAL A 8 12.34 1.69 19.58
C VAL A 8 11.11 1.63 18.69
N CYS A 9 11.26 1.06 17.50
CA CYS A 9 10.16 0.79 16.59
C CYS A 9 9.38 -0.42 17.08
N GLY A 10 8.09 -0.23 17.35
CA GLY A 10 7.20 -1.32 17.77
C GLY A 10 6.95 -2.38 16.68
N GLU A 11 7.16 -2.04 15.41
CA GLU A 11 6.87 -2.94 14.28
C GLU A 11 8.04 -3.89 13.95
N CYS A 12 9.29 -3.46 14.16
CA CYS A 12 10.47 -4.27 13.83
C CYS A 12 11.57 -4.31 14.89
N GLY A 13 11.37 -3.65 16.03
CA GLY A 13 12.32 -3.64 17.14
C GLY A 13 13.58 -2.78 16.93
N LYS A 14 13.71 -2.05 15.81
CA LYS A 14 14.87 -1.18 15.57
C LYS A 14 14.91 0.00 16.54
N SER A 15 16.09 0.25 17.11
CA SER A 15 16.34 1.33 18.07
C SER A 15 17.09 2.51 17.45
N PHE A 16 16.67 3.72 17.80
CA PHE A 16 17.19 4.99 17.29
C PHE A 16 17.61 5.92 18.44
N ALA A 17 18.56 6.82 18.14
CA ALA A 17 19.08 7.79 19.10
C ALA A 17 18.12 8.97 19.37
N SER A 18 17.15 9.19 18.47
CA SER A 18 16.21 10.31 18.54
C SER A 18 14.81 9.91 18.08
N SER A 19 13.79 10.61 18.59
CA SER A 19 12.39 10.44 18.18
C SER A 19 12.19 10.78 16.70
N SER A 20 12.92 11.78 16.17
CA SER A 20 12.88 12.12 14.74
C SER A 20 13.40 10.99 13.85
N GLY A 21 14.44 10.28 14.28
CA GLY A 21 14.97 9.10 13.58
C GLY A 21 13.95 7.96 13.54
N LEU A 22 13.30 7.69 14.67
CA LEU A 22 12.21 6.72 14.77
C LEU A 22 11.02 7.12 13.90
N SER A 23 10.61 8.40 13.94
CA SER A 23 9.46 8.90 13.18
C SER A 23 9.69 8.82 11.67
N ARG A 24 10.87 9.18 11.18
CA ARG A 24 11.24 8.96 9.76
C ARG A 24 11.25 7.48 9.39
N HIS A 25 11.75 6.63 10.28
CA HIS A 25 11.75 5.19 10.08
C HIS A 25 10.34 4.60 10.04
N HIS A 26 9.40 5.10 10.86
CA HIS A 26 7.99 4.69 10.83
C HIS A 26 7.33 4.95 9.47
N ARG A 27 7.77 5.96 8.71
CA ARG A 27 7.28 6.21 7.34
C ARG A 27 7.58 5.07 6.38
N LEU A 28 8.68 4.35 6.62
CA LEU A 28 9.06 3.17 5.85
C LEU A 28 8.13 1.99 6.16
N HIS A 29 7.68 1.88 7.41
CA HIS A 29 6.70 0.88 7.86
C HIS A 29 5.29 1.16 7.34
N SER A 30 4.83 2.40 7.44
CA SER A 30 3.59 2.83 6.79
C SER A 30 3.63 2.64 5.27
N GLY A 31 4.82 2.46 4.69
CA GLY A 31 5.00 2.37 3.25
C GLY A 31 4.33 3.55 2.58
N GLU A 32 4.52 4.76 3.14
CA GLU A 32 3.77 5.97 2.77
C GLU A 32 3.84 6.19 1.27
N LYS A 33 2.80 5.68 0.64
CA LYS A 33 2.56 5.68 -0.77
C LYS A 33 1.36 6.60 -0.89
N PRO A 34 1.57 7.88 -1.20
CA PRO A 34 0.55 8.92 -1.06
C PRO A 34 -0.70 8.65 -1.91
N TYR A 35 -0.59 7.72 -2.86
CA TYR A 35 -1.67 7.31 -3.74
C TYR A 35 -2.30 6.02 -3.25
N VAL A 36 -3.34 6.15 -2.41
CA VAL A 36 -4.11 5.00 -1.90
C VAL A 36 -5.32 4.73 -2.79
N CYS A 37 -5.56 3.46 -3.09
CA CYS A 37 -6.76 3.02 -3.77
C CYS A 37 -7.93 2.97 -2.79
N GLY A 38 -8.92 3.85 -2.97
CA GLY A 38 -10.12 3.87 -2.14
C GLY A 38 -11.01 2.62 -2.22
N ALA A 39 -10.84 1.76 -3.24
CA ALA A 39 -11.64 0.55 -3.40
C ALA A 39 -11.11 -0.66 -2.60
N CYS A 40 -9.81 -0.72 -2.31
CA CYS A 40 -9.19 -1.87 -1.64
C CYS A 40 -8.12 -1.51 -0.62
N GLY A 41 -7.87 -0.22 -0.38
CA GLY A 41 -6.86 0.26 0.56
C GLY A 41 -5.41 0.07 0.12
N LYS A 42 -5.14 -0.44 -1.09
CA LYS A 42 -3.76 -0.63 -1.59
C LYS A 42 -3.10 0.71 -1.88
N SER A 43 -1.87 0.87 -1.40
CA SER A 43 -1.07 2.08 -1.57
C SER A 43 -0.09 1.94 -2.74
N PHE A 44 0.10 3.01 -3.52
CA PHE A 44 0.99 3.11 -4.69
C PHE A 44 1.96 4.31 -4.61
N ALA A 45 3.17 4.15 -5.15
CA ALA A 45 4.23 5.16 -5.08
C ALA A 45 3.99 6.37 -6.02
N SER A 46 3.12 6.22 -7.01
CA SER A 46 2.79 7.27 -7.98
C SER A 46 1.35 7.19 -8.45
N ASN A 47 0.82 8.33 -8.91
CA ASN A 47 -0.55 8.43 -9.41
C ASN A 47 -0.78 7.55 -10.65
N CYS A 48 0.21 7.46 -11.56
CA CYS A 48 0.09 6.64 -12.77
C CYS A 48 -0.11 5.15 -12.46
N ILE A 49 0.59 4.63 -11.45
CA ILE A 49 0.45 3.23 -11.02
C ILE A 49 -0.89 3.03 -10.30
N LEU A 50 -1.32 3.97 -9.45
CA LEU A 50 -2.66 3.94 -8.85
C LEU A 50 -3.75 3.95 -9.94
N SER A 51 -3.63 4.81 -10.95
CA SER A 51 -4.62 4.95 -12.03
C SER A 51 -4.74 3.67 -12.86
N ARG A 52 -3.62 3.05 -13.24
CA ARG A 52 -3.64 1.72 -13.88
C ARG A 52 -4.24 0.65 -12.96
N HIS A 53 -3.89 0.68 -11.67
CA HIS A 53 -4.49 -0.23 -10.70
C HIS A 53 -6.01 -0.03 -10.57
N ARG A 54 -6.51 1.21 -10.63
CA ARG A 54 -7.96 1.50 -10.58
C ARG A 54 -8.72 0.87 -11.76
N GLN A 55 -8.08 0.71 -12.92
CA GLN A 55 -8.69 0.04 -14.07
C GLN A 55 -8.96 -1.45 -13.78
N THR A 56 -8.10 -2.12 -13.01
CA THR A 56 -8.35 -3.52 -12.59
C THR A 56 -9.60 -3.68 -11.71
N HIS A 57 -10.01 -2.62 -11.01
CA HIS A 57 -11.30 -2.59 -10.30
C HIS A 57 -12.46 -2.25 -11.25
N ALA A 58 -12.20 -1.47 -12.30
CA ALA A 58 -13.18 -1.20 -13.35
C ALA A 58 -13.42 -2.41 -14.26
N GLU A 59 -12.53 -3.40 -14.34
CA GLU A 59 -12.83 -4.69 -14.97
C GLU A 59 -13.78 -5.55 -14.10
N LYS A 60 -13.96 -5.20 -12.82
CA LYS A 60 -15.10 -5.63 -11.99
C LYS A 60 -16.30 -4.67 -12.10
N LYS A 61 -16.25 -3.66 -12.96
CA LYS A 61 -17.47 -2.96 -13.39
C LYS A 61 -18.22 -4.00 -14.20
N GLN A 62 -19.17 -4.63 -13.52
CA GLN A 62 -20.22 -5.44 -14.12
C GLN A 62 -20.71 -4.65 -15.33
N PHE A 63 -20.28 -5.06 -16.53
CA PHE A 63 -21.15 -4.92 -17.66
C PHE A 63 -22.32 -5.84 -17.30
N PRO A 64 -23.55 -5.34 -17.10
CA PRO A 64 -24.68 -6.24 -17.08
C PRO A 64 -24.65 -6.98 -18.40
N CYS A 65 -24.20 -8.23 -18.36
CA CYS A 65 -24.31 -9.15 -19.47
C CYS A 65 -25.80 -9.39 -19.64
N ASN A 66 -26.43 -8.58 -20.51
CA ASN A 66 -27.77 -8.87 -21.01
C ASN A 66 -27.71 -9.77 -22.26
N ASP A 67 -26.53 -10.21 -22.67
CA ASP A 67 -26.36 -11.20 -23.71
C ASP A 67 -25.00 -11.89 -23.57
N CYS A 68 -24.98 -13.21 -23.78
CA CYS A 68 -23.81 -14.08 -23.88
C CYS A 68 -23.32 -14.77 -22.59
N GLY A 69 -24.01 -15.85 -22.23
CA GLY A 69 -23.53 -16.87 -21.30
C GLY A 69 -22.44 -17.77 -21.91
N LYS A 70 -21.19 -17.30 -21.98
CA LYS A 70 -20.04 -18.17 -22.25
C LYS A 70 -18.85 -17.82 -21.34
N SER A 71 -18.60 -18.71 -20.39
CA SER A 71 -17.41 -18.72 -19.54
C SER A 71 -16.22 -19.27 -20.32
N PHE A 72 -15.08 -18.60 -20.26
CA PHE A 72 -13.79 -19.21 -20.55
C PHE A 72 -12.87 -18.98 -19.35
N THR A 73 -12.62 -20.05 -18.60
CA THR A 73 -11.52 -20.16 -17.63
C THR A 73 -10.25 -20.39 -18.42
N ASN A 74 -9.29 -19.46 -18.37
CA ASN A 74 -7.93 -19.75 -18.80
C ASN A 74 -7.21 -20.44 -17.65
N SER A 75 -6.62 -21.59 -17.94
CA SER A 75 -5.76 -22.40 -17.08
C SER A 75 -4.62 -21.61 -16.44
#